data_AF-A0A954FI49-F1
#
_entry.id   AF-A0A954FI49-F1
#
_cell.length_a   1.000
_cell.length_b   1.000
_cell.length_c   1.000
_cell.angle_alpha   90.00
_cell.angle_beta   90.00
_cell.angle_gamma   90.00
#
_symmetry.space_group_name_H-M   'P 1'
#
loop_
_entity.id
_entity.type
_entity.pdbx_description
1 polymer ?
#
loop_
_entity_poly.entity_id
_entity_poly.type
_entity_poly.pdbx_seq_one_letter_code
_entity_poly.pdbx_strand_id
1 'polypeptide(L)'
;EGTTWLGLYHGLSVRLRGSGYGVEFFEGNIHDLDTATAEFPVLLCCKLTDEISAAHPGYQANSGWIPGIAHTTVLFGRVEGIYAVGDPSQTFLEIWTEQDITNLWTGQGLRIVTTSQ
;
A
#
# COMPACT_ATOMS: atom_id res chain seq x y z
N GLU A 1 15.64 0.37 8.50
CA GLU A 1 14.53 -0.45 9.01
C GLU A 1 13.27 -0.01 8.29
N GLY A 2 12.52 -0.96 7.71
CA GLY A 2 11.23 -0.68 7.05
C GLY A 2 10.07 -0.69 8.05
N THR A 3 8.85 -0.50 7.57
CA THR A 3 7.64 -0.59 8.43
C THR A 3 7.51 -1.97 9.07
N THR A 4 7.37 -2.03 10.39
CA THR A 4 7.05 -3.27 11.10
C THR A 4 5.54 -3.54 11.01
N TRP A 5 5.13 -4.32 10.01
CA TRP A 5 3.73 -4.59 9.70
C TRP A 5 2.90 -5.14 10.86
N LEU A 6 3.52 -5.98 11.70
CA LEU A 6 2.87 -6.49 12.91
C LEU A 6 2.59 -5.35 13.92
N GLY A 7 3.49 -4.38 14.03
CA GLY A 7 3.31 -3.20 14.86
C GLY A 7 2.20 -2.30 14.33
N LEU A 8 2.14 -2.11 13.01
CA LEU A 8 1.07 -1.35 12.36
C LEU A 8 -0.29 -2.01 12.53
N TYR A 9 -0.39 -3.32 12.25
CA TYR A 9 -1.60 -4.11 12.48
C TYR A 9 -2.05 -4.04 13.94
N HIS A 10 -1.12 -4.18 14.88
CA HIS A 10 -1.40 -4.09 16.30
C HIS A 10 -1.92 -2.70 16.70
N GLY A 11 -1.25 -1.63 16.24
CA GLY A 11 -1.65 -0.25 16.52
C GLY A 11 -3.05 0.06 15.99
N LEU A 12 -3.35 -0.35 14.75
CA LEU A 12 -4.68 -0.21 14.16
C LEU A 12 -5.74 -1.03 14.92
N SER A 13 -5.44 -2.29 15.25
CA SER A 13 -6.33 -3.16 16.03
C SER A 13 -6.68 -2.55 17.39
N VAL A 14 -5.70 -1.93 18.08
CA VAL A 14 -5.94 -1.23 19.34
C VAL A 14 -6.81 0.00 19.12
N ARG A 15 -6.53 0.79 18.07
CA ARG A 15 -7.24 2.05 17.79
C ARG A 15 -8.71 1.86 17.41
N LEU A 16 -9.01 0.77 16.70
CA LEU A 16 -10.35 0.43 16.18
C LEU A 16 -11.21 -0.35 17.18
N ARG A 17 -10.68 -0.69 18.36
CA ARG A 17 -11.43 -1.46 19.36
C ARG A 17 -12.72 -0.74 19.78
N GLY A 18 -13.86 -1.40 19.58
CA GLY A 18 -15.18 -0.88 19.95
C GLY A 18 -15.73 0.17 18.99
N SER A 19 -15.08 0.44 17.85
CA SER A 19 -15.58 1.41 16.87
C SER A 19 -16.54 0.81 15.83
N GLY A 20 -16.82 -0.50 15.89
CA GLY A 20 -17.53 -1.22 14.83
C GLY A 20 -16.69 -1.49 13.57
N TYR A 21 -15.38 -1.24 13.66
CA TYR A 21 -14.42 -1.49 12.59
C TYR A 21 -13.33 -2.44 13.08
N GLY A 22 -12.74 -3.17 12.15
CA GLY A 22 -11.59 -4.04 12.33
C GLY A 22 -10.51 -3.73 11.30
N VAL A 23 -9.37 -4.38 11.46
CA VAL A 23 -8.29 -4.36 10.47
C VAL A 23 -7.92 -5.80 10.14
N GLU A 24 -7.69 -6.08 8.87
CA GLU A 24 -7.25 -7.38 8.40
C GLU A 24 -6.16 -7.27 7.34
N PHE A 25 -5.32 -8.30 7.27
CA PHE A 25 -4.43 -8.49 6.15
C PHE A 25 -5.24 -8.96 4.95
N PHE A 26 -4.88 -8.47 3.77
CA PHE A 26 -5.35 -9.03 2.51
C PHE A 26 -4.16 -9.35 1.62
N GLU A 27 -4.37 -10.34 0.76
CA GLU A 27 -3.44 -10.74 -0.29
C GLU A 27 -4.21 -10.83 -1.60
N GLY A 28 -3.56 -10.52 -2.72
CA GLY A 28 -4.21 -10.57 -4.02
C GLY A 28 -3.32 -10.13 -5.17
N ASN A 29 -3.95 -9.96 -6.32
CA ASN A 29 -3.34 -9.41 -7.52
C ASN A 29 -3.92 -8.02 -7.82
N ILE A 30 -3.40 -7.36 -8.86
CA ILE A 30 -3.74 -5.98 -9.21
C ILE A 30 -5.23 -5.77 -9.50
N HIS A 31 -5.92 -6.79 -10.00
CA HIS A 31 -7.36 -6.73 -10.29
C HIS A 31 -8.22 -6.79 -9.03
N ASP A 32 -7.66 -7.25 -7.91
CA ASP A 32 -8.36 -7.31 -6.63
C ASP A 32 -8.35 -5.96 -5.90
N LEU A 33 -7.47 -5.03 -6.31
CA LEU A 33 -7.30 -3.74 -5.63
C LEU A 33 -8.54 -2.87 -5.67
N ASP A 34 -9.28 -2.85 -6.79
CA ASP A 34 -10.51 -2.07 -6.92
C ASP A 34 -11.55 -2.55 -5.89
N THR A 35 -11.66 -3.87 -5.70
CA THR A 35 -12.52 -4.48 -4.68
C THR A 35 -12.01 -4.19 -3.27
N ALA A 36 -10.69 -4.25 -3.06
CA ALA A 36 -10.09 -3.96 -1.76
C ALA A 36 -10.33 -2.51 -1.31
N THR A 37 -10.41 -1.56 -2.24
CA THR A 37 -10.66 -0.14 -1.96
C THR A 37 -12.11 0.30 -2.09
N ALA A 38 -13.06 -0.63 -2.22
CA ALA A 38 -14.46 -0.29 -2.50
C ALA A 38 -15.14 0.53 -1.38
N GLU A 39 -14.78 0.27 -0.11
CA GLU A 39 -15.37 0.96 1.04
C GLU A 39 -14.43 2.00 1.66
N PHE A 40 -13.14 1.65 1.80
CA PHE A 40 -12.14 2.47 2.47
C PHE A 40 -10.79 2.39 1.73
N PRO A 41 -9.93 3.41 1.85
CA PRO A 41 -8.54 3.29 1.43
C PRO A 41 -7.83 2.13 2.14
N VAL A 42 -6.87 1.52 1.45
CA VAL A 42 -6.09 0.40 1.98
C VAL A 42 -4.61 0.76 2.10
N LEU A 43 -3.89 0.07 2.97
CA LEU A 43 -2.44 0.18 3.07
C LEU A 43 -1.81 -0.90 2.19
N LEU A 44 -0.93 -0.50 1.29
CA LEU A 44 -0.16 -1.39 0.44
C LEU A 44 1.19 -1.70 1.07
N CYS A 45 1.56 -2.98 1.08
CA CYS A 45 2.92 -3.39 1.36
C CYS A 45 3.76 -3.26 0.10
N CYS A 46 4.73 -2.36 0.12
CA CYS A 46 5.57 -2.09 -1.03
C CYS A 46 7.03 -2.43 -0.75
N LYS A 47 7.74 -2.84 -1.79
CA LYS A 47 9.17 -3.09 -1.75
C LYS A 47 9.74 -3.02 -3.16
N LEU A 48 10.70 -2.11 -3.36
CA LEU A 48 11.49 -2.10 -4.58
C LEU A 48 12.52 -3.24 -4.52
N THR A 49 12.49 -4.17 -5.48
CA THR A 49 13.50 -5.22 -5.61
C THR A 49 14.74 -4.72 -6.34
N ASP A 50 15.88 -5.38 -6.15
CA ASP A 50 17.12 -5.01 -6.86
C ASP A 50 16.97 -5.17 -8.39
N GLU A 51 16.23 -6.17 -8.83
CA GLU A 51 15.94 -6.43 -10.25
C GLU A 51 15.14 -5.28 -10.88
N ILE A 52 14.03 -4.90 -10.25
CA ILE A 52 13.19 -3.79 -10.72
C ILE A 52 13.95 -2.47 -10.62
N SER A 53 14.74 -2.29 -9.56
CA SER A 53 15.58 -1.11 -9.39
C SER A 53 16.62 -0.94 -10.51
N ALA A 54 17.24 -2.04 -10.95
CA ALA A 54 18.17 -2.03 -12.07
C ALA A 54 17.47 -1.74 -13.41
N ALA A 55 16.28 -2.29 -13.62
CA ALA A 55 15.48 -2.05 -14.83
C ALA A 55 14.86 -0.65 -14.89
N HIS A 56 14.52 -0.07 -13.72
CA HIS A 56 13.83 1.20 -13.56
C HIS A 56 14.56 2.10 -12.54
N PRO A 57 15.75 2.63 -12.87
CA PRO A 57 16.57 3.41 -11.94
C PRO A 57 15.90 4.72 -11.46
N GLY A 58 14.85 5.17 -12.16
CA GLY A 58 14.06 6.33 -11.79
C GLY A 58 13.42 6.25 -10.40
N TYR A 59 13.06 5.06 -9.92
CA TYR A 59 12.48 4.91 -8.58
C TYR A 59 13.44 5.37 -7.47
N GLN A 60 14.74 5.10 -7.64
CA GLN A 60 15.76 5.58 -6.72
C GLN A 60 16.07 7.06 -6.98
N ALA A 61 16.37 7.40 -8.25
CA ALA A 61 16.90 8.72 -8.60
C ALA A 61 15.90 9.86 -8.39
N ASN A 62 14.61 9.60 -8.60
CA ASN A 62 13.58 10.64 -8.63
C ASN A 62 12.56 10.51 -7.51
N SER A 63 12.27 9.28 -7.07
CA SER A 63 11.21 9.00 -6.10
C SER A 63 11.74 8.58 -4.72
N GLY A 64 13.06 8.38 -4.58
CA GLY A 64 13.70 8.11 -3.29
C GLY A 64 13.50 6.70 -2.74
N TRP A 65 13.02 5.76 -3.54
CA TRP A 65 12.89 4.36 -3.11
C TRP A 65 14.25 3.75 -2.79
N ILE A 66 14.29 2.91 -1.76
CA ILE A 66 15.51 2.20 -1.35
C ILE A 66 15.28 0.71 -1.63
N PRO A 67 16.06 0.07 -2.52
CA PRO A 67 15.93 -1.34 -2.81
C PRO A 67 16.07 -2.20 -1.55
N GLY A 68 15.25 -3.24 -1.46
CA GLY A 68 15.28 -4.18 -0.34
C GLY A 68 14.59 -3.68 0.94
N ILE A 69 14.18 -2.41 1.02
CA ILE A 69 13.48 -1.85 2.18
C ILE A 69 11.96 -1.89 1.95
N ALA A 70 11.26 -2.47 2.92
CA ALA A 70 9.80 -2.46 2.93
C ALA A 70 9.28 -1.05 3.26
N HIS A 71 8.25 -0.64 2.53
CA HIS A 71 7.60 0.66 2.65
C HIS A 71 6.08 0.48 2.66
N THR A 72 5.38 1.45 3.24
CA THR A 72 3.92 1.43 3.35
C THR A 72 3.35 2.66 2.69
N THR A 73 2.44 2.46 1.74
CA THR A 73 1.69 3.54 1.10
C THR A 73 0.19 3.32 1.28
N VAL A 74 -0.60 4.39 1.14
CA VAL A 74 -2.06 4.33 1.16
C VAL A 74 -2.56 4.32 -0.28
N LEU A 75 -3.32 3.31 -0.67
CA LEU A 75 -4.08 3.33 -1.91
C LEU A 75 -5.49 3.87 -1.64
N PHE A 76 -5.81 5.00 -2.26
CA PHE A 76 -7.14 5.61 -2.16
C PHE A 76 -8.15 5.02 -3.15
N GLY A 77 -7.66 4.44 -4.24
CA GLY A 77 -8.48 3.80 -5.28
C GLY A 77 -7.94 4.06 -6.68
N ARG A 78 -8.70 3.62 -7.67
CA ARG A 78 -8.38 3.76 -9.10
C ARG A 78 -9.39 4.68 -9.78
N VAL A 79 -8.89 5.63 -10.57
CA VAL A 79 -9.71 6.56 -11.38
C VAL A 79 -9.14 6.59 -12.80
N GLU A 80 -10.00 6.32 -13.79
CA GLU A 80 -9.62 6.34 -15.23
C GLU A 80 -8.36 5.51 -15.55
N GLY A 81 -8.18 4.38 -14.88
CA GLY A 81 -7.06 3.47 -15.11
C GLY A 81 -5.82 3.75 -14.26
N ILE A 82 -5.80 4.83 -13.49
CA ILE A 82 -4.64 5.27 -12.70
C ILE A 82 -4.91 5.16 -11.19
N TYR A 83 -3.89 4.81 -10.41
CA TYR A 83 -3.98 4.60 -8.98
C TYR A 83 -3.56 5.85 -8.20
N ALA A 84 -4.43 6.32 -7.30
CA ALA A 84 -4.14 7.43 -6.41
C ALA A 84 -3.49 6.92 -5.12
N VAL A 85 -2.24 7.29 -4.87
CA VAL A 85 -1.41 6.73 -3.79
C VAL A 85 -0.86 7.83 -2.88
N GLY A 86 -1.07 7.70 -1.58
CA GLY A 86 -0.42 8.52 -0.56
C GLY A 86 0.82 7.84 -0.02
N ASP A 87 1.99 8.36 -0.34
CA ASP A 87 3.26 7.95 0.28
C ASP A 87 3.62 8.90 1.44
N PRO A 88 3.84 8.41 2.67
CA PRO A 88 4.18 9.25 3.81
C PRO A 88 5.50 10.02 3.67
N SER A 89 6.34 9.64 2.71
CA SER A 89 7.61 10.30 2.38
C SER A 89 7.44 11.44 1.38
N GLN A 90 6.26 11.56 0.76
CA GLN A 90 5.93 12.57 -0.23
C GLN A 90 5.02 13.65 0.37
N THR A 91 5.09 14.85 -0.19
CA THR A 91 4.25 15.99 0.24
C THR A 91 2.98 16.15 -0.59
N PHE A 92 2.81 15.33 -1.62
CA PHE A 92 1.70 15.36 -2.56
C PHE A 92 1.16 13.95 -2.82
N LEU A 93 -0.06 13.88 -3.35
CA LEU A 93 -0.66 12.63 -3.79
C LEU A 93 0.09 12.12 -5.03
N GLU A 94 0.60 10.90 -4.97
CA GLU A 94 1.23 10.24 -6.10
C GLU A 94 0.19 9.58 -7.01
N ILE A 95 0.55 9.51 -8.28
CA ILE A 95 -0.26 8.97 -9.35
C ILE A 95 0.52 7.81 -9.95
N TRP A 96 0.09 6.59 -9.64
CA TRP A 96 0.79 5.36 -10.00
C TRP A 96 0.10 4.69 -11.18
N THR A 97 0.89 4.25 -12.14
CA THR A 97 0.46 3.40 -13.25
C THR A 97 0.29 1.95 -12.79
N GLU A 98 -0.29 1.12 -13.65
CA GLU A 98 -0.36 -0.32 -13.43
C GLU A 98 1.04 -0.96 -13.32
N GLN A 99 2.02 -0.41 -14.05
CA GLN A 99 3.42 -0.84 -13.97
C GLN A 99 4.02 -0.50 -12.60
N ASP A 100 3.69 0.66 -12.04
CA ASP A 100 4.18 1.07 -10.72
C ASP A 100 3.66 0.14 -9.63
N ILE A 101 2.36 -0.16 -9.65
CA ILE A 101 1.77 -1.15 -8.74
C ILE A 101 2.44 -2.51 -8.91
N THR A 102 2.61 -2.98 -10.14
CA THR A 102 3.27 -4.26 -10.43
C THR A 102 4.71 -4.31 -9.92
N ASN A 103 5.43 -3.20 -10.04
CA ASN A 103 6.83 -3.09 -9.66
C ASN A 103 7.06 -2.94 -8.16
N LEU A 104 6.13 -2.29 -7.46
CA LEU A 104 6.32 -1.87 -6.07
C LEU A 104 5.48 -2.64 -5.08
N TRP A 105 4.23 -2.99 -5.40
CA TRP A 105 3.33 -3.67 -4.47
C TRP A 105 3.65 -5.16 -4.38
N THR A 106 3.75 -5.68 -3.16
CA THR A 106 4.13 -7.08 -2.90
C THR A 106 2.96 -8.06 -3.01
N GLY A 107 1.78 -7.60 -3.44
CA GLY A 107 0.54 -8.37 -3.43
C GLY A 107 -0.11 -8.49 -2.05
N GLN A 108 0.40 -7.79 -1.03
CA GLN A 108 -0.10 -7.84 0.35
C GLN A 108 -0.45 -6.44 0.87
N GLY A 109 -1.40 -6.35 1.78
CA GLY A 109 -1.76 -5.08 2.41
C GLY A 109 -2.59 -5.24 3.67
N LEU A 110 -3.02 -4.10 4.22
CA LEU A 110 -3.97 -4.02 5.32
C LEU A 110 -5.20 -3.23 4.88
N ARG A 111 -6.38 -3.72 5.25
CA ARG A 111 -7.64 -3.00 5.01
C ARG A 111 -8.47 -2.87 6.28
N ILE A 112 -9.23 -1.79 6.35
CA ILE A 112 -10.26 -1.59 7.37
C ILE A 112 -11.51 -2.33 6.90
N VAL A 113 -12.16 -3.04 7.81
CA VAL A 113 -13.42 -3.75 7.56
C VAL A 113 -14.45 -3.38 8.59
N THR A 114 -15.72 -3.42 8.21
CA THR A 114 -16.82 -3.31 9.17
C THR A 114 -16.95 -4.63 9.93
N THR A 115 -16.94 -4.59 11.25
CA THR A 115 -17.21 -5.78 12.06
C THR A 115 -18.70 -5.87 12.33
N SER A 116 -19.37 -6.90 11.83
CA SER A 116 -20.73 -7.23 12.26
C SER A 116 -20.71 -7.45 13.78
N GLN A 117 -21.45 -6.64 14.53
CA GLN A 117 -21.70 -6.91 15.95
C GLN A 117 -22.64 -8.10 16.14
#